data_AF-A0AAX3ZU12-F1
#
_entry.id   AF-A0AAX3ZU12-F1
#
_cell.length_a   1.000
_cell.length_b   1.000
_cell.length_c   1.000
_cell.angle_alpha   90.00
_cell.angle_beta   90.00
_cell.angle_gamma   90.00
#
_symmetry.space_group_name_H-M   'P 1'
#
loop_
_entity.id
_entity.type
_entity.pdbx_description
1 polymer ?
#
loop_
_entity_poly.entity_id
_entity_poly.type
_entity_poly.pdbx_seq_one_letter_code
_entity_poly.pdbx_strand_id
1 'polypeptide(L)'
;MSFDRETPVFQLAFPPRKRYRPVLLPVWVHQVTAPTGYSRTLDVFQTVVLRLCAAGVRDVGDLSRLIGLDTALCRTVIARLVEGRLMEPGLKLTEAGRRTVAEGEVAETDPQLVRVFQDPATGVLLPRILVADPVRADVREHRGRWVTIQFGTAGASREVGALTLRAGGSSLRPSERDVLEACKNHDLAARGLRGGSRGTPDGVVAARRIGFHGTAIAAYVVCYVVEDDDGSGRMWTVEDPFAVGDGRYLADLLVARAESDEPLGRLIDGLLGGSRRDRTATARRVDQELAEEARADVVRMLGEEIRDHPEVLAHLADIELALLKDTARERENAARNAIRVFECILPGLNDRFPARLPPSREPGVRERAFVLTAQRLGATSVPPEMRRYCKAPANGLAGDIIKAVWAAGENPQHPFVTFIRRRPTLLEDLDRSRILRNNATHGPTGAPAPDELEHIRTLAYEAARHLLGLSGGRSTDSEKVN
;
A
#
# COMPACT_ATOMS: atom_id res chain seq x y z
N MET A 1 -26.17 4.88 -27.58
CA MET A 1 -25.27 5.72 -28.38
C MET A 1 -24.37 4.82 -29.19
N SER A 2 -24.53 4.84 -30.51
CA SER A 2 -23.60 4.23 -31.45
C SER A 2 -22.58 5.28 -31.88
N PHE A 3 -21.32 4.87 -32.08
CA PHE A 3 -20.29 5.74 -32.62
C PHE A 3 -20.62 6.07 -34.08
N ASP A 4 -20.61 7.35 -34.43
CA ASP A 4 -20.68 7.86 -35.80
C ASP A 4 -19.42 8.70 -36.06
N ARG A 5 -18.98 8.80 -37.32
CA ARG A 5 -17.79 9.58 -37.72
C ARG A 5 -17.90 11.05 -37.35
N GLU A 6 -19.12 11.58 -37.25
CA GLU A 6 -19.37 12.97 -36.86
C GLU A 6 -19.36 13.18 -35.33
N THR A 7 -19.42 12.09 -34.54
CA THR A 7 -19.41 12.19 -33.09
C THR A 7 -18.02 12.64 -32.60
N PRO A 8 -17.93 13.76 -31.86
CA PRO A 8 -16.65 14.27 -31.41
C PRO A 8 -15.94 13.30 -30.48
N VAL A 9 -14.65 13.07 -30.74
CA VAL A 9 -13.73 12.35 -29.86
C VAL A 9 -12.78 13.36 -29.24
N PHE A 10 -12.76 13.46 -27.91
CA PHE A 10 -11.93 14.39 -27.16
C PHE A 10 -10.68 13.71 -26.62
N GLN A 11 -9.53 14.25 -26.99
CA GLN A 11 -8.23 13.87 -26.45
C GLN A 11 -7.79 14.96 -25.47
N LEU A 12 -8.11 14.75 -24.19
CA LEU A 12 -7.87 15.73 -23.14
C LEU A 12 -6.50 15.56 -22.45
N ALA A 13 -5.86 14.39 -22.62
CA ALA A 13 -4.52 14.08 -22.14
C ALA A 13 -3.65 13.48 -23.25
N PHE A 14 -2.34 13.51 -23.05
CA PHE A 14 -1.39 12.85 -23.94
C PHE A 14 -1.30 11.35 -23.62
N PRO A 15 -1.01 10.50 -24.62
CA PRO A 15 -0.77 9.08 -24.36
C PRO A 15 0.40 8.88 -23.38
N PRO A 16 0.28 7.95 -22.43
CA PRO A 16 1.37 7.66 -21.51
C PRO A 16 2.60 7.07 -22.18
N ARG A 17 3.75 7.22 -21.51
CA ARG A 17 5.01 6.55 -21.88
C ARG A 17 5.00 5.05 -21.57
N LYS A 18 4.16 4.61 -20.63
CA LYS A 18 3.98 3.20 -20.25
C LYS A 18 3.23 2.42 -21.34
N ARG A 19 3.21 1.08 -21.24
CA ARG A 19 2.35 0.25 -22.09
C ARG A 19 0.88 0.57 -21.80
N TYR A 20 0.11 0.85 -22.86
CA TYR A 20 -1.29 1.22 -22.71
C TYR A 20 -2.20 0.60 -23.78
N ARG A 21 -3.51 0.66 -23.51
CA ARG A 21 -4.61 0.41 -24.46
C ARG A 21 -5.61 1.56 -24.38
N PRO A 22 -5.85 2.30 -25.48
CA PRO A 22 -6.85 3.36 -25.47
C PRO A 22 -8.26 2.77 -25.58
N VAL A 23 -9.18 3.36 -24.83
CA VAL A 23 -10.62 3.09 -24.90
C VAL A 23 -11.37 4.41 -25.07
N LEU A 24 -12.45 4.40 -25.84
CA LEU A 24 -13.31 5.56 -26.04
C LEU A 24 -14.53 5.45 -25.12
N LEU A 25 -14.54 6.30 -24.09
CA LEU A 25 -15.60 6.42 -23.10
C LEU A 25 -16.73 7.32 -23.64
N PRO A 26 -17.95 6.80 -23.91
CA PRO A 26 -19.08 7.63 -24.27
C PRO A 26 -19.47 8.54 -23.11
N VAL A 27 -19.76 9.80 -23.41
CA VAL A 27 -20.18 10.83 -22.45
C VAL A 27 -21.22 11.77 -23.05
N TRP A 28 -22.09 12.31 -22.20
CA TRP A 28 -22.83 13.54 -22.49
C TRP A 28 -22.06 14.73 -21.93
N VAL A 29 -21.81 15.73 -22.77
CA VAL A 29 -21.12 16.96 -22.36
C VAL A 29 -22.13 18.07 -22.20
N HIS A 30 -22.23 18.61 -20.98
CA HIS A 30 -23.10 19.73 -20.65
C HIS A 30 -22.24 20.98 -20.45
N GLN A 31 -22.65 22.09 -21.06
CA GLN A 31 -22.04 23.39 -20.80
C GLN A 31 -22.77 24.07 -19.64
N VAL A 32 -22.02 24.45 -18.62
CA VAL A 32 -22.59 24.93 -17.35
C VAL A 32 -21.76 26.11 -16.85
N THR A 33 -22.39 27.19 -16.44
CA THR A 33 -21.73 28.20 -15.60
C THR A 33 -21.71 27.68 -14.17
N ALA A 34 -20.53 27.49 -13.60
CA ALA A 34 -20.37 27.03 -12.23
C ALA A 34 -19.20 27.75 -11.56
N PRO A 35 -19.26 27.95 -10.23
CA PRO A 35 -18.08 28.33 -9.45
C PRO A 35 -16.99 27.24 -9.55
N THR A 36 -15.79 27.64 -9.96
CA THR A 36 -14.58 26.81 -9.96
C THR A 36 -13.62 27.32 -8.89
N GLY A 37 -12.65 26.54 -8.41
CA GLY A 37 -11.74 27.00 -7.36
C GLY A 37 -12.32 26.88 -5.93
N TYR A 38 -13.20 25.89 -5.70
CA TYR A 38 -13.97 25.58 -4.49
C TYR A 38 -13.18 25.37 -3.19
N SER A 39 -11.89 25.62 -3.18
CA SER A 39 -11.15 25.66 -1.94
C SER A 39 -10.07 26.72 -2.00
N ARG A 40 -10.28 27.83 -1.33
CA ARG A 40 -9.22 28.22 -0.41
C ARG A 40 -9.76 28.02 0.99
N THR A 41 -10.32 26.84 1.29
CA THR A 41 -10.45 26.46 2.69
C THR A 41 -9.03 26.49 3.23
N LEU A 42 -8.74 27.51 4.03
CA LEU A 42 -7.42 27.72 4.59
C LEU A 42 -7.02 26.44 5.30
N ASP A 43 -5.81 25.98 5.08
CA ASP A 43 -5.30 24.92 5.94
C ASP A 43 -5.26 25.42 7.40
N VAL A 44 -5.17 24.49 8.36
CA VAL A 44 -5.21 24.83 9.79
C VAL A 44 -4.11 25.85 10.14
N PHE A 45 -2.94 25.76 9.52
CA PHE A 45 -1.82 26.67 9.77
C PHE A 45 -2.04 28.04 9.14
N GLN A 46 -2.55 28.10 7.91
CA GLN A 46 -2.98 29.32 7.24
C GLN A 46 -4.06 30.05 8.02
N THR A 47 -5.02 29.30 8.57
CA THR A 47 -6.09 29.81 9.43
C THR A 47 -5.53 30.41 10.72
N VAL A 48 -4.64 29.67 11.39
CA VAL A 48 -4.00 30.11 12.63
C VAL A 48 -3.12 31.34 12.39
N VAL A 49 -2.30 31.35 11.32
CA VAL A 49 -1.47 32.50 10.95
C VAL A 49 -2.33 33.73 10.67
N LEU A 50 -3.41 33.61 9.88
CA LEU A 50 -4.31 34.73 9.62
C LEU A 50 -4.99 35.25 10.89
N ARG A 51 -5.44 34.36 11.79
CA ARG A 51 -6.06 34.74 13.08
C ARG A 51 -5.07 35.43 14.01
N LEU A 52 -3.83 34.94 14.12
CA LEU A 52 -2.79 35.56 14.94
C LEU A 52 -2.39 36.94 14.38
N CYS A 53 -2.28 37.08 13.06
CA CYS A 53 -2.03 38.37 12.44
C CYS A 53 -3.23 39.33 12.51
N ALA A 54 -4.46 38.82 12.58
CA ALA A 54 -5.64 39.61 12.90
C ALA A 54 -5.64 40.08 14.37
N ALA A 55 -5.15 39.23 15.28
CA ALA A 55 -4.95 39.54 16.71
C ALA A 55 -3.74 40.46 16.99
N GLY A 56 -3.01 40.89 15.95
CA GLY A 56 -1.93 41.87 16.07
C GLY A 56 -0.52 41.29 16.13
N VAL A 57 -0.32 39.99 15.94
CA VAL A 57 1.03 39.40 15.83
C VAL A 57 1.64 39.78 14.48
N ARG A 58 2.78 40.47 14.50
CA ARG A 58 3.47 41.00 13.31
C ARG A 58 4.92 40.53 13.16
N ASP A 59 5.38 39.61 14.00
CA ASP A 59 6.71 39.02 13.92
C ASP A 59 6.65 37.52 13.58
N VAL A 60 7.54 37.07 12.69
CA VAL A 60 7.57 35.68 12.21
C VAL A 60 8.13 34.73 13.29
N GLY A 61 9.05 35.20 14.13
CA GLY A 61 9.58 34.43 15.25
C GLY A 61 8.53 34.21 16.34
N ASP A 62 7.70 35.22 16.61
CA ASP A 62 6.56 35.09 17.51
C ASP A 62 5.49 34.14 16.96
N LEU A 63 5.20 34.20 15.65
CA LEU A 63 4.32 33.22 15.00
C LEU A 63 4.87 31.78 15.13
N SER A 64 6.16 31.59 14.87
CA SER A 64 6.83 30.28 15.02
C SER A 64 6.70 29.73 16.44
N ARG A 65 6.94 30.57 17.46
CA ARG A 65 6.82 30.19 18.88
C ARG A 65 5.38 29.87 19.30
N LEU A 66 4.41 30.68 18.86
CA LEU A 66 3.00 30.53 19.24
C LEU A 66 2.32 29.33 18.57
N ILE A 67 2.72 29.00 17.34
CA ILE A 67 2.14 27.89 16.57
C ILE A 67 2.92 26.58 16.88
N GLY A 68 4.15 26.68 17.39
CA GLY A 68 5.01 25.52 17.63
C GLY A 68 5.59 24.93 16.33
N LEU A 69 5.77 25.76 15.30
CA LEU A 69 6.30 25.38 14.00
C LEU A 69 7.67 26.01 13.76
N ASP A 70 8.49 25.36 12.93
CA ASP A 70 9.75 25.93 12.47
C ASP A 70 9.56 27.24 11.70
N THR A 71 10.49 28.18 11.86
CA THR A 71 10.43 29.50 11.27
C THR A 71 10.42 29.46 9.73
N ALA A 72 11.10 28.50 9.10
CA ALA A 72 11.08 28.35 7.64
C ALA A 72 9.69 27.92 7.16
N LEU A 73 9.02 27.02 7.88
CA LEU A 73 7.66 26.58 7.56
C LEU A 73 6.65 27.71 7.72
N CYS A 74 6.75 28.53 8.77
CA CYS A 74 5.93 29.73 8.93
C CYS A 74 6.08 30.68 7.74
N ARG A 75 7.32 30.90 7.25
CA ARG A 75 7.57 31.72 6.05
C ARG A 75 6.91 31.14 4.80
N THR A 76 6.91 29.82 4.62
CA THR A 76 6.21 29.16 3.52
C THR A 76 4.70 29.36 3.59
N VAL A 77 4.10 29.25 4.79
CA VAL A 77 2.67 29.50 4.99
C VAL A 77 2.31 30.96 4.69
N ILE A 78 3.12 31.91 5.15
CA ILE A 78 2.95 33.35 4.88
C ILE A 78 3.04 33.64 3.37
N ALA A 79 4.04 33.08 2.68
CA ALA A 79 4.20 33.25 1.23
C ALA A 79 2.95 32.79 0.47
N ARG A 80 2.37 31.65 0.84
CA ARG A 80 1.12 31.14 0.26
C ARG A 80 -0.09 32.04 0.54
N LEU A 81 -0.17 32.65 1.72
CA LEU A 81 -1.23 33.62 2.06
C LEU A 81 -1.12 34.91 1.25
N VAL A 82 0.11 35.35 0.96
CA VAL A 82 0.39 36.52 0.10
C VAL A 82 0.07 36.23 -1.36
N GLU A 83 0.48 35.07 -1.89
CA GLU A 83 0.03 34.57 -3.20
C GLU A 83 -1.50 34.47 -3.28
N GLY A 84 -2.11 34.09 -2.15
CA GLY A 84 -3.54 34.05 -1.94
C GLY A 84 -4.23 35.42 -1.90
N ARG A 85 -3.50 36.54 -1.91
CA ARG A 85 -4.03 37.90 -1.72
C ARG A 85 -4.87 38.07 -0.43
N LEU A 86 -4.66 37.21 0.57
CA LEU A 86 -5.29 37.33 1.89
C LEU A 86 -4.41 38.14 2.85
N MET A 87 -3.14 38.32 2.48
CA MET A 87 -2.13 39.04 3.25
C MET A 87 -1.23 39.84 2.31
N GLU A 88 -0.73 40.98 2.77
CA GLU A 88 0.28 41.78 2.09
C GLU A 88 1.69 41.40 2.60
N PRO A 89 2.75 41.65 1.81
CA PRO A 89 4.12 41.60 2.30
C PRO A 89 4.26 42.46 3.58
N GLY A 90 4.65 41.85 4.70
CA GLY A 90 4.69 42.52 6.01
C GLY A 90 3.59 42.11 7.00
N LEU A 91 2.98 40.93 6.81
CA LEU A 91 2.04 40.32 7.77
C LEU A 91 0.75 41.13 8.01
N LYS A 92 0.37 42.02 7.09
CA LYS A 92 -0.87 42.79 7.14
C LYS A 92 -1.98 42.07 6.37
N LEU A 93 -3.16 41.95 6.97
CA LEU A 93 -4.30 41.32 6.29
C LEU A 93 -4.88 42.27 5.23
N THR A 94 -5.25 41.72 4.08
CA THR A 94 -6.08 42.43 3.09
C THR A 94 -7.53 42.46 3.57
N GLU A 95 -8.40 43.20 2.86
CA GLU A 95 -9.83 43.19 3.13
C GLU A 95 -10.46 41.79 2.99
N ALA A 96 -10.00 41.03 1.99
CA ALA A 96 -10.38 39.63 1.81
C ALA A 96 -9.91 38.75 3.00
N GLY A 97 -8.67 38.94 3.47
CA GLY A 97 -8.15 38.22 4.64
C GLY A 97 -8.90 38.53 5.94
N ARG A 98 -9.28 39.79 6.16
CA ARG A 98 -10.09 40.20 7.33
C ARG A 98 -11.46 39.55 7.30
N ARG A 99 -12.12 39.58 6.15
CA ARG A 99 -13.43 38.94 5.94
C ARG A 99 -13.36 37.44 6.21
N THR A 100 -12.32 36.77 5.72
CA THR A 100 -12.10 35.34 5.97
C THR A 100 -11.90 35.00 7.45
N VAL A 101 -11.25 35.86 8.22
CA VAL A 101 -11.10 35.65 9.68
C VAL A 101 -12.43 35.84 10.42
N ALA A 102 -13.24 36.82 10.00
CA ALA A 102 -14.51 37.16 10.64
C ALA A 102 -15.64 36.17 10.30
N GLU A 103 -15.71 35.74 9.04
CA GLU A 103 -16.83 34.93 8.51
C GLU A 103 -16.46 33.43 8.45
N GLY A 104 -15.19 33.06 8.59
CA GLY A 104 -14.74 31.66 8.57
C GLY A 104 -14.59 31.04 7.17
N GLU A 105 -14.87 31.80 6.10
CA GLU A 105 -14.85 31.34 4.72
C GLU A 105 -13.91 32.18 3.84
N VAL A 106 -13.22 31.53 2.89
CA VAL A 106 -12.47 32.27 1.86
C VAL A 106 -13.39 32.68 0.75
N ALA A 107 -13.24 33.95 0.35
CA ALA A 107 -13.93 34.63 -0.74
C ALA A 107 -14.36 33.69 -1.87
N GLU A 108 -15.66 33.75 -2.17
CA GLU A 108 -16.33 33.08 -3.27
C GLU A 108 -15.58 33.30 -4.60
N THR A 109 -15.44 32.24 -5.40
CA THR A 109 -14.87 32.36 -6.74
C THR A 109 -15.96 32.76 -7.73
N ASP A 110 -15.63 33.65 -8.67
CA ASP A 110 -16.52 34.07 -9.74
C ASP A 110 -16.95 32.86 -10.60
N PRO A 111 -18.25 32.73 -10.95
CA PRO A 111 -18.72 31.66 -11.82
C PRO A 111 -18.05 31.73 -13.20
N GLN A 112 -17.59 30.59 -13.71
CA GLN A 112 -17.00 30.46 -15.05
C GLN A 112 -17.77 29.44 -15.88
N LEU A 113 -17.70 29.56 -17.21
CA LEU A 113 -18.24 28.55 -18.11
C LEU A 113 -17.34 27.31 -18.07
N VAL A 114 -17.93 26.17 -17.74
CA VAL A 114 -17.26 24.87 -17.65
C VAL A 114 -18.04 23.82 -18.41
N ARG A 115 -17.34 22.72 -18.73
CA ARG A 115 -17.93 21.52 -19.29
C ARG A 115 -17.89 20.41 -18.25
N VAL A 116 -19.05 19.81 -18.00
CA VAL A 116 -19.18 18.61 -17.18
C VAL A 116 -19.51 17.42 -18.06
N PHE A 117 -19.03 16.25 -17.66
CA PHE A 117 -19.08 15.03 -18.47
C PHE A 117 -19.92 14.00 -17.72
N GLN A 118 -21.02 13.58 -18.31
CA GLN A 118 -21.93 12.61 -17.72
C GLN A 118 -21.74 11.25 -18.38
N ASP A 119 -21.65 10.21 -17.57
CA ASP A 119 -21.72 8.84 -18.06
C ASP A 119 -23.16 8.52 -18.51
N PRO A 120 -23.42 8.18 -19.79
CA PRO A 120 -24.76 7.86 -20.26
C PRO A 120 -25.34 6.58 -19.65
N ALA A 121 -24.51 5.63 -19.20
CA ALA A 121 -24.98 4.36 -18.65
C ALA A 121 -25.55 4.51 -17.23
N THR A 122 -24.91 5.34 -16.40
CA THR A 122 -25.30 5.56 -15.00
C THR A 122 -26.05 6.88 -14.77
N GLY A 123 -25.92 7.84 -15.70
CA GLY A 123 -26.39 9.21 -15.52
C GLY A 123 -25.54 10.05 -14.57
N VAL A 124 -24.46 9.50 -14.01
CA VAL A 124 -23.61 10.16 -13.02
C VAL A 124 -22.55 11.04 -13.72
N LEU A 125 -22.26 12.20 -13.15
CA LEU A 125 -21.15 13.04 -13.62
C LEU A 125 -19.80 12.42 -13.27
N LEU A 126 -18.89 12.40 -14.25
CA LEU A 126 -17.47 12.17 -13.98
C LEU A 126 -16.99 13.25 -12.99
N PRO A 127 -16.09 12.92 -12.05
CA PRO A 127 -15.64 13.83 -11.00
C PRO A 127 -14.60 14.85 -11.52
N ARG A 128 -14.80 15.36 -12.73
CA ARG A 128 -13.89 16.24 -13.47
C ARG A 128 -14.66 17.25 -14.31
N ILE A 129 -14.12 18.46 -14.38
CA ILE A 129 -14.60 19.54 -15.23
C ILE A 129 -13.53 19.94 -16.24
N LEU A 130 -13.94 20.62 -17.31
CA LEU A 130 -13.04 21.25 -18.26
C LEU A 130 -13.47 22.70 -18.49
N VAL A 131 -12.57 23.65 -18.19
CA VAL A 131 -12.80 25.09 -18.40
C VAL A 131 -12.53 25.48 -19.86
N ALA A 132 -11.50 24.88 -20.46
CA ALA A 132 -11.11 25.16 -21.85
C ALA A 132 -11.99 24.43 -22.88
N ASP A 133 -11.83 24.80 -24.15
CA ASP A 133 -12.41 24.04 -25.25
C ASP A 133 -11.71 22.67 -25.40
N PRO A 134 -12.48 21.58 -25.54
CA PRO A 134 -11.90 20.25 -25.61
C PRO A 134 -11.15 20.05 -26.94
N VAL A 135 -9.93 19.54 -26.85
CA VAL A 135 -9.12 19.19 -28.02
C VAL A 135 -9.71 17.94 -28.67
N ARG A 136 -9.95 18.00 -29.99
CA ARG A 136 -10.47 16.88 -30.77
C ARG A 136 -9.32 15.96 -31.20
N ALA A 137 -9.56 14.66 -31.08
CA ALA A 137 -8.65 13.64 -31.60
C ALA A 137 -8.76 13.53 -33.13
N ASP A 138 -7.65 13.22 -33.79
CA ASP A 138 -7.63 12.96 -35.23
C ASP A 138 -8.03 11.51 -35.51
N VAL A 139 -9.27 11.32 -35.98
CA VAL A 139 -9.88 10.01 -36.25
C VAL A 139 -9.70 9.65 -37.73
N ARG A 140 -8.99 8.55 -38.00
CA ARG A 140 -8.65 8.12 -39.37
C ARG A 140 -9.60 7.05 -39.91
N GLU A 141 -9.85 6.01 -39.11
CA GLU A 141 -10.64 4.87 -39.54
C GLU A 141 -11.60 4.41 -38.43
N HIS A 142 -12.75 3.87 -38.84
CA HIS A 142 -13.72 3.27 -37.96
C HIS A 142 -14.16 1.92 -38.54
N ARG A 143 -13.91 0.83 -37.80
CA ARG A 143 -14.34 -0.53 -38.14
C ARG A 143 -15.07 -1.17 -36.96
N GLY A 144 -16.40 -1.22 -37.05
CA GLY A 144 -17.25 -1.85 -36.04
C GLY A 144 -17.17 -1.13 -34.69
N ARG A 145 -16.36 -1.64 -33.76
CA ARG A 145 -16.12 -1.03 -32.45
C ARG A 145 -14.73 -0.43 -32.28
N TRP A 146 -13.88 -0.55 -33.29
CA TRP A 146 -12.50 -0.08 -33.23
C TRP A 146 -12.35 1.19 -34.05
N VAL A 147 -11.76 2.21 -33.44
CA VAL A 147 -11.50 3.52 -34.04
C VAL A 147 -9.99 3.74 -34.05
N THR A 148 -9.41 4.02 -35.21
CA THR A 148 -7.98 4.36 -35.32
C THR A 148 -7.79 5.85 -35.10
N ILE A 149 -7.01 6.20 -34.09
CA ILE A 149 -6.68 7.57 -33.70
C ILE A 149 -5.22 7.83 -34.03
N GLN A 150 -4.95 8.95 -34.68
CA GLN A 150 -3.59 9.40 -34.94
C GLN A 150 -3.12 10.35 -33.83
N PHE A 151 -1.96 10.04 -33.26
CA PHE A 151 -1.25 10.89 -32.29
C PHE A 151 0.02 11.48 -32.93
N GLY A 152 0.48 12.63 -32.43
CA GLY A 152 1.77 13.23 -32.78
C GLY A 152 1.70 14.31 -33.88
N THR A 153 2.86 14.88 -34.21
CA THR A 153 3.02 15.93 -35.23
C THR A 153 3.40 15.33 -36.59
N ALA A 154 3.30 16.13 -37.65
CA ALA A 154 3.75 15.75 -38.98
C ALA A 154 5.26 15.38 -38.93
N GLY A 155 5.59 14.12 -39.20
CA GLY A 155 6.95 13.55 -39.12
C GLY A 155 7.18 12.52 -38.01
N ALA A 156 6.31 12.46 -37.00
CA ALA A 156 6.36 11.47 -35.91
C ALA A 156 4.96 11.00 -35.48
N SER A 157 4.11 10.71 -36.47
CA SER A 157 2.72 10.28 -36.22
C SER A 157 2.65 8.80 -35.86
N ARG A 158 1.84 8.46 -34.87
CA ARG A 158 1.52 7.08 -34.50
C ARG A 158 0.01 6.87 -34.53
N GLU A 159 -0.41 5.88 -35.29
CA GLU A 159 -1.80 5.41 -35.28
C GLU A 159 -2.01 4.33 -34.23
N VAL A 160 -3.10 4.42 -33.48
CA VAL A 160 -3.46 3.43 -32.46
C VAL A 160 -4.96 3.14 -32.54
N GLY A 161 -5.31 1.85 -32.56
CA GLY A 161 -6.70 1.41 -32.45
C GLY A 161 -7.22 1.55 -31.02
N ALA A 162 -8.34 2.25 -30.86
CA ALA A 162 -9.07 2.42 -29.61
C ALA A 162 -10.41 1.67 -29.66
N LEU A 163 -10.75 0.99 -28.57
CA LEU A 163 -12.03 0.30 -28.45
C LEU A 163 -13.11 1.28 -28.00
N THR A 164 -14.18 1.38 -28.76
CA THR A 164 -15.39 2.13 -28.38
C THR A 164 -16.20 1.34 -27.36
N LEU A 165 -16.51 1.99 -26.23
CA LEU A 165 -17.41 1.43 -25.23
C LEU A 165 -18.84 1.72 -25.63
N ARG A 166 -19.73 0.75 -25.36
CA ARG A 166 -21.17 0.93 -25.56
C ARG A 166 -21.75 1.66 -24.36
N ALA A 167 -22.63 2.61 -24.63
CA ALA A 167 -23.55 3.12 -23.63
C ALA A 167 -24.91 3.39 -24.27
N GLY A 168 -25.96 2.88 -23.66
CA GLY A 168 -27.35 3.27 -23.92
C GLY A 168 -27.87 3.93 -22.66
N GLY A 169 -28.54 5.07 -22.80
CA GLY A 169 -29.09 5.77 -21.65
C GLY A 169 -29.44 7.21 -21.96
N SER A 170 -29.97 7.88 -20.94
CA SER A 170 -30.61 9.18 -21.08
C SER A 170 -29.62 10.33 -20.93
N SER A 171 -29.89 11.44 -21.63
CA SER A 171 -29.20 12.73 -21.47
C SER A 171 -29.86 13.60 -20.40
N LEU A 172 -30.48 12.98 -19.38
CA LEU A 172 -31.14 13.70 -18.30
C LEU A 172 -30.17 14.70 -17.69
N ARG A 173 -30.62 15.95 -17.61
CA ARG A 173 -29.83 17.05 -17.05
C ARG A 173 -29.40 16.67 -15.62
N PRO A 174 -28.09 16.70 -15.32
CA PRO A 174 -27.60 16.42 -13.97
C PRO A 174 -28.10 17.49 -12.98
N SER A 175 -28.17 17.14 -11.70
CA SER A 175 -28.59 18.11 -10.70
C SER A 175 -27.50 19.16 -10.47
N GLU A 176 -27.90 20.35 -10.01
CA GLU A 176 -26.95 21.41 -9.62
C GLU A 176 -25.95 20.91 -8.57
N ARG A 177 -26.41 20.07 -7.64
CA ARG A 177 -25.56 19.43 -6.64
C ARG A 177 -24.47 18.56 -7.26
N ASP A 178 -24.79 17.78 -8.28
CA ASP A 178 -23.81 16.92 -8.97
C ASP A 178 -22.74 17.75 -9.66
N VAL A 179 -23.12 18.89 -10.24
CA VAL A 179 -22.18 19.83 -10.87
C VAL A 179 -21.21 20.39 -9.82
N LEU A 180 -21.71 20.83 -8.66
CA LEU A 180 -20.87 21.32 -7.58
C LEU A 180 -19.90 20.26 -7.06
N GLU A 181 -20.37 19.03 -6.93
CA GLU A 181 -19.54 17.91 -6.50
C GLU A 181 -18.43 17.59 -7.51
N ALA A 182 -18.73 17.64 -8.81
CA ALA A 182 -17.72 17.49 -9.87
C ALA A 182 -16.68 18.62 -9.84
N CYS A 183 -17.09 19.88 -9.64
CA CYS A 183 -16.20 21.02 -9.48
C CYS A 183 -15.27 20.84 -8.27
N LYS A 184 -15.84 20.52 -7.09
CA LYS A 184 -15.07 20.29 -5.86
C LYS A 184 -14.05 19.17 -6.02
N ASN A 185 -14.45 18.05 -6.61
CA ASN A 185 -13.57 16.90 -6.81
C ASN A 185 -12.44 17.19 -7.81
N HIS A 186 -12.71 17.98 -8.85
CA HIS A 186 -11.68 18.46 -9.77
C HIS A 186 -10.65 19.34 -9.05
N ASP A 187 -11.10 20.30 -8.24
CA ASP A 187 -10.21 21.21 -7.51
C ASP A 187 -9.36 20.51 -6.45
N LEU A 188 -9.89 19.47 -5.81
CA LEU A 188 -9.12 18.62 -4.89
C LEU A 188 -8.05 17.82 -5.64
N ALA A 189 -8.42 17.22 -6.77
CA ALA A 189 -7.48 16.46 -7.61
C ALA A 189 -6.33 17.35 -8.09
N ALA A 190 -6.62 18.57 -8.55
CA ALA A 190 -5.62 19.53 -9.04
C ALA A 190 -4.55 19.91 -7.99
N ARG A 191 -4.81 19.66 -6.70
CA ARG A 191 -3.88 19.94 -5.59
C ARG A 191 -3.09 18.71 -5.15
N GLY A 192 -3.35 17.55 -5.74
CA GLY A 192 -2.80 16.28 -5.27
C GLY A 192 -3.38 15.81 -3.92
N LEU A 193 -4.49 16.40 -3.46
CA LEU A 193 -5.16 15.97 -2.23
C LEU A 193 -6.11 14.79 -2.54
N ARG A 194 -5.86 13.64 -1.91
CA ARG A 194 -6.73 12.46 -2.02
C ARG A 194 -7.93 12.59 -1.09
N GLY A 195 -9.13 12.33 -1.61
CA GLY A 195 -10.32 12.03 -0.82
C GLY A 195 -10.65 13.06 0.26
N GLY A 196 -11.20 14.21 -0.14
CA GLY A 196 -11.81 15.13 0.81
C GLY A 196 -13.12 14.55 1.33
N SER A 197 -13.23 14.41 2.66
CA SER A 197 -14.43 14.10 3.43
C SER A 197 -15.75 14.55 2.77
N ARG A 198 -16.81 13.75 2.94
CA ARG A 198 -18.23 14.10 2.72
C ARG A 198 -18.67 15.23 3.67
N GLY A 199 -17.93 16.34 3.71
CA GLY A 199 -18.42 17.60 4.22
C GLY A 199 -19.56 18.03 3.31
N THR A 200 -20.75 18.13 3.89
CA THR A 200 -21.93 18.75 3.29
C THR A 200 -21.50 20.04 2.60
N PRO A 201 -21.73 20.20 1.29
CA PRO A 201 -21.65 21.53 0.70
C PRO A 201 -22.65 22.41 1.47
N ASP A 202 -22.28 23.64 1.81
CA ASP A 202 -23.24 24.66 2.21
C ASP A 202 -24.20 24.89 1.02
N GLY A 203 -25.23 24.06 0.99
CA GLY A 203 -25.87 23.59 -0.24
C GLY A 203 -26.96 24.49 -0.79
N VAL A 204 -27.19 25.66 -0.20
CA VAL A 204 -28.34 26.51 -0.56
C VAL A 204 -27.93 27.75 -1.35
N VAL A 205 -26.73 28.31 -1.12
CA VAL A 205 -26.28 29.54 -1.79
C VAL A 205 -25.58 29.25 -3.13
N ALA A 206 -24.77 28.17 -3.18
CA ALA A 206 -24.02 27.79 -4.38
C ALA A 206 -24.88 27.24 -5.54
N ALA A 207 -25.96 26.50 -5.21
CA ALA A 207 -26.87 25.94 -6.21
C ALA A 207 -27.53 27.04 -7.08
N ARG A 208 -27.85 28.20 -6.48
CA ARG A 208 -28.44 29.36 -7.16
C ARG A 208 -27.55 30.00 -8.24
N ARG A 209 -26.28 29.61 -8.39
CA ARG A 209 -25.34 30.18 -9.38
C ARG A 209 -25.03 29.25 -10.56
N ILE A 210 -25.73 28.11 -10.67
CA ILE A 210 -25.48 27.14 -11.74
C ILE A 210 -26.43 27.38 -12.92
N GLY A 211 -25.87 27.73 -14.08
CA GLY A 211 -26.64 27.96 -15.30
C GLY A 211 -26.27 26.95 -16.38
N PHE A 212 -27.24 26.22 -16.93
CA PHE A 212 -26.98 25.29 -18.04
C PHE A 212 -27.19 25.99 -19.38
N HIS A 213 -26.30 25.71 -20.32
CA HIS A 213 -26.28 26.35 -21.64
C HIS A 213 -26.47 25.30 -22.73
N GLY A 214 -27.48 25.54 -23.58
CA GLY A 214 -27.77 24.68 -24.73
C GLY A 214 -28.21 23.27 -24.35
N THR A 215 -28.09 22.36 -25.32
CA THR A 215 -28.38 20.93 -25.16
C THR A 215 -27.09 20.14 -24.97
N ALA A 216 -27.17 19.04 -24.21
CA ALA A 216 -26.04 18.15 -24.02
C ALA A 216 -25.55 17.57 -25.36
N ILE A 217 -24.22 17.52 -25.53
CA ILE A 217 -23.60 16.99 -26.75
C ILE A 217 -23.11 15.57 -26.49
N ALA A 218 -23.43 14.68 -27.42
CA ALA A 218 -22.88 13.33 -27.48
C ALA A 218 -21.39 13.39 -27.84
N ALA A 219 -20.52 12.79 -27.03
CA ALA A 219 -19.09 12.72 -27.33
C ALA A 219 -18.45 11.44 -26.79
N TYR A 220 -17.18 11.23 -27.18
CA TYR A 220 -16.32 10.22 -26.60
C TYR A 220 -15.07 10.87 -26.00
N VAL A 221 -14.63 10.42 -24.84
CA VAL A 221 -13.35 10.81 -24.23
C VAL A 221 -12.35 9.67 -24.41
N VAL A 222 -11.14 9.99 -24.86
CA VAL A 222 -10.03 9.03 -24.93
C VAL A 222 -9.53 8.75 -23.52
N CYS A 223 -9.64 7.51 -23.06
CA CYS A 223 -9.07 7.05 -21.79
C CYS A 223 -7.95 6.04 -22.06
N TYR A 224 -6.86 6.12 -21.30
CA TYR A 224 -5.71 5.22 -21.47
C TYR A 224 -5.69 4.20 -20.33
N VAL A 225 -5.94 2.93 -20.65
CA VAL A 225 -5.77 1.82 -19.72
C VAL A 225 -4.29 1.45 -19.71
N VAL A 226 -3.66 1.50 -18.54
CA VAL A 226 -2.22 1.25 -18.35
C VAL A 226 -1.98 0.09 -17.40
N GLU A 227 -0.86 -0.60 -17.58
CA GLU A 227 -0.38 -1.56 -16.59
C GLU A 227 0.28 -0.79 -15.43
N ASP A 228 -0.32 -0.89 -14.25
CA ASP A 228 0.15 -0.24 -13.02
C ASP A 228 -0.49 -0.90 -11.81
N ASP A 229 0.24 -0.98 -10.69
CA ASP A 229 -0.33 -1.36 -9.40
C ASP A 229 -0.69 -0.08 -8.64
N ASP A 230 -1.98 0.21 -8.58
CA ASP A 230 -2.49 1.38 -7.86
C ASP A 230 -2.69 1.10 -6.35
N GLY A 231 -2.27 -0.06 -5.86
CA GLY A 231 -2.44 -0.52 -4.47
C GLY A 231 -3.85 -1.05 -4.16
N SER A 232 -4.76 -1.11 -5.13
CA SER A 232 -6.07 -1.75 -4.98
C SER A 232 -6.05 -3.27 -5.19
N GLY A 233 -4.88 -3.83 -5.50
CA GLY A 233 -4.72 -5.24 -5.88
C GLY A 233 -4.98 -5.51 -7.37
N ARG A 234 -5.34 -4.47 -8.15
CA ARG A 234 -5.39 -4.53 -9.62
C ARG A 234 -4.01 -4.25 -10.20
N MET A 235 -3.63 -5.03 -11.22
CA MET A 235 -2.39 -4.84 -11.98
C MET A 235 -2.54 -3.89 -13.18
N TRP A 236 -3.63 -3.13 -13.20
CA TRP A 236 -3.89 -2.11 -14.21
C TRP A 236 -4.72 -0.98 -13.59
N THR A 237 -4.58 0.21 -14.17
CA THR A 237 -5.39 1.37 -13.84
C THR A 237 -5.71 2.17 -15.11
N VAL A 238 -6.42 3.27 -14.96
CA VAL A 238 -6.72 4.20 -16.05
C VAL A 238 -6.03 5.52 -15.72
N GLU A 239 -5.35 6.12 -16.69
CA GLU A 239 -4.88 7.50 -16.51
C GLU A 239 -6.05 8.47 -16.57
N ASP A 240 -6.02 9.49 -15.71
CA ASP A 240 -7.03 10.54 -15.72
C ASP A 240 -6.97 11.28 -17.07
N PRO A 241 -8.02 11.21 -17.91
CA PRO A 241 -8.03 11.84 -19.22
C PRO A 241 -7.96 13.38 -19.11
N PHE A 242 -8.21 13.95 -17.94
CA PHE A 242 -8.08 15.39 -17.71
C PHE A 242 -6.67 15.81 -17.26
N ALA A 243 -5.77 14.85 -17.00
CA ALA A 243 -4.41 15.08 -16.51
C ALA A 243 -4.34 15.86 -15.17
N VAL A 244 -5.37 15.74 -14.33
CA VAL A 244 -5.50 16.51 -13.08
C VAL A 244 -5.27 15.64 -11.83
N GLY A 245 -5.60 14.35 -11.86
CA GLY A 245 -5.40 13.46 -10.71
C GLY A 245 -5.17 12.00 -11.12
N ASP A 246 -5.55 11.06 -10.25
CA ASP A 246 -5.57 9.64 -10.58
C ASP A 246 -6.88 9.24 -11.29
N GLY A 247 -6.86 8.12 -12.02
CA GLY A 247 -8.02 7.59 -12.73
C GLY A 247 -8.65 6.38 -12.07
N ARG A 248 -8.53 6.22 -10.74
CA ARG A 248 -9.13 5.07 -10.01
C ARG A 248 -10.64 4.97 -10.21
N TYR A 249 -11.35 6.10 -10.16
CA TYR A 249 -12.79 6.15 -10.45
C TYR A 249 -13.11 5.60 -11.85
N LEU A 250 -12.29 5.93 -12.85
CA LEU A 250 -12.46 5.43 -14.21
C LEU A 250 -12.11 3.95 -14.30
N ALA A 251 -11.11 3.48 -13.56
CA ALA A 251 -10.80 2.06 -13.45
C ALA A 251 -11.99 1.28 -12.87
N ASP A 252 -12.62 1.77 -11.81
CA ASP A 252 -13.83 1.18 -11.21
C ASP A 252 -15.00 1.16 -12.20
N LEU A 253 -15.21 2.26 -12.94
CA LEU A 253 -16.21 2.34 -14.00
C LEU A 253 -15.96 1.31 -15.11
N LEU A 254 -14.70 1.13 -15.52
CA LEU A 254 -14.34 0.14 -16.55
C LEU A 254 -14.49 -1.30 -16.03
N VAL A 255 -14.20 -1.57 -14.75
CA VAL A 255 -14.44 -2.88 -14.14
C VAL A 255 -15.92 -3.25 -14.23
N ALA A 256 -16.80 -2.35 -13.77
CA ALA A 256 -18.25 -2.59 -13.81
C ALA A 256 -18.76 -2.83 -15.25
N ARG A 257 -18.17 -2.16 -16.24
CA ARG A 257 -18.54 -2.39 -17.65
C ARG A 257 -17.95 -3.66 -18.24
N ALA A 258 -16.74 -4.05 -17.85
CA ALA A 258 -16.10 -5.25 -18.34
C ALA A 258 -16.89 -6.52 -18.00
N GLU A 259 -17.67 -6.51 -16.92
CA GLU A 259 -18.59 -7.61 -16.56
C GLU A 259 -19.64 -7.88 -17.64
N SER A 260 -20.04 -6.86 -18.40
CA SER A 260 -21.08 -6.95 -19.44
C SER A 260 -20.56 -6.75 -20.87
N ASP A 261 -19.30 -6.32 -21.04
CA ASP A 261 -18.66 -6.01 -22.31
C ASP A 261 -17.42 -6.90 -22.53
N GLU A 262 -17.64 -8.08 -23.10
CA GLU A 262 -16.59 -9.08 -23.35
C GLU A 262 -15.39 -8.55 -24.18
N PRO A 263 -15.57 -7.73 -25.25
CA PRO A 263 -14.44 -7.06 -25.91
C PRO A 263 -13.60 -6.16 -25.01
N LEU A 264 -14.20 -5.46 -24.04
CA LEU A 264 -13.46 -4.66 -23.07
C LEU A 264 -12.67 -5.56 -22.12
N GLY A 265 -13.30 -6.62 -21.60
CA GLY A 265 -12.63 -7.63 -20.77
C GLY A 265 -11.40 -8.22 -21.49
N ARG A 266 -11.56 -8.66 -22.74
CA ARG A 266 -10.46 -9.19 -23.57
C ARG A 266 -9.35 -8.17 -23.84
N LEU A 267 -9.68 -6.89 -23.99
CA LEU A 267 -8.69 -5.83 -24.18
C LEU A 267 -7.83 -5.63 -22.92
N ILE A 268 -8.47 -5.61 -21.75
CA ILE A 268 -7.81 -5.50 -20.45
C ILE A 268 -6.98 -6.76 -20.19
N ASP A 269 -7.56 -7.95 -20.39
CA ASP A 269 -6.85 -9.22 -20.28
C ASP A 269 -5.70 -9.35 -21.26
N GLY A 270 -5.80 -8.77 -22.46
CA GLY A 270 -4.71 -8.72 -23.44
C GLY A 270 -3.58 -7.77 -23.04
N LEU A 271 -3.91 -6.67 -22.37
CA LEU A 271 -2.93 -5.75 -21.77
C LEU A 271 -2.14 -6.48 -20.66
N LEU A 272 -2.85 -7.20 -19.78
CA LEU A 272 -2.28 -7.99 -18.69
C LEU A 272 -1.58 -9.27 -19.19
N GLY A 273 -2.14 -9.92 -20.21
CA GLY A 273 -1.73 -11.21 -20.75
C GLY A 273 -0.45 -11.15 -21.57
N GLY A 274 -0.20 -10.00 -22.22
CA GLY A 274 1.10 -9.69 -22.81
C GLY A 274 2.18 -9.35 -21.78
N SER A 275 1.85 -9.24 -20.50
CA SER A 275 2.79 -9.07 -19.39
C SER A 275 2.91 -10.33 -18.53
N ARG A 276 1.86 -11.15 -18.43
CA ARG A 276 1.86 -12.43 -17.69
C ARG A 276 2.69 -13.55 -18.34
N ARG A 277 2.81 -13.65 -19.67
CA ARG A 277 3.59 -14.77 -20.25
C ARG A 277 5.10 -14.57 -20.15
N ASP A 278 5.59 -13.36 -20.38
CA ASP A 278 7.03 -13.09 -20.31
C ASP A 278 7.50 -12.79 -18.89
N ARG A 279 6.74 -12.02 -18.09
CA ARG A 279 7.16 -11.72 -16.71
C ARG A 279 6.87 -12.86 -15.77
N THR A 280 5.81 -13.66 -15.93
CA THR A 280 5.56 -14.76 -14.99
C THR A 280 6.42 -15.97 -15.30
N ALA A 281 6.82 -16.23 -16.56
CA ALA A 281 7.83 -17.26 -16.83
C ALA A 281 9.22 -16.83 -16.38
N THR A 282 9.63 -15.58 -16.65
CA THR A 282 10.94 -15.07 -16.23
C THR A 282 11.00 -14.84 -14.73
N ALA A 283 9.98 -14.23 -14.11
CA ALA A 283 9.94 -14.06 -12.66
C ALA A 283 9.73 -15.39 -11.92
N ARG A 284 8.98 -16.36 -12.46
CA ARG A 284 8.97 -17.71 -11.86
C ARG A 284 10.31 -18.41 -12.00
N ARG A 285 11.02 -18.23 -13.13
CA ARG A 285 12.38 -18.76 -13.29
C ARG A 285 13.33 -18.11 -12.30
N VAL A 286 13.30 -16.78 -12.16
CA VAL A 286 14.10 -16.04 -11.17
C VAL A 286 13.70 -16.44 -9.75
N ASP A 287 12.41 -16.57 -9.43
CA ASP A 287 11.93 -17.03 -8.13
C ASP A 287 12.35 -18.47 -7.84
N GLN A 288 12.34 -19.35 -8.85
CA GLN A 288 12.83 -20.73 -8.74
C GLN A 288 14.35 -20.77 -8.58
N GLU A 289 15.09 -19.97 -9.34
CA GLU A 289 16.54 -19.84 -9.25
C GLU A 289 16.95 -19.34 -7.87
N LEU A 290 16.29 -18.29 -7.34
CA LEU A 290 16.50 -17.79 -5.99
C LEU A 290 16.12 -18.81 -4.91
N ALA A 291 15.05 -19.58 -5.11
CA ALA A 291 14.67 -20.63 -4.17
C ALA A 291 15.66 -21.80 -4.15
N GLU A 292 16.19 -22.21 -5.32
CA GLU A 292 17.24 -23.22 -5.42
C GLU A 292 18.58 -22.70 -4.86
N GLU A 293 18.92 -21.43 -5.08
CA GLU A 293 20.08 -20.78 -4.48
C GLU A 293 19.97 -20.73 -2.95
N ALA A 294 18.84 -20.24 -2.42
CA ALA A 294 18.55 -20.22 -0.99
C ALA A 294 18.66 -21.62 -0.36
N ARG A 295 18.10 -22.64 -1.02
CA ARG A 295 18.18 -24.04 -0.57
C ARG A 295 19.62 -24.58 -0.63
N ALA A 296 20.36 -24.29 -1.70
CA ALA A 296 21.75 -24.68 -1.84
C ALA A 296 22.63 -24.03 -0.76
N ASP A 297 22.35 -22.79 -0.40
CA ASP A 297 23.04 -22.08 0.67
C ASP A 297 22.81 -22.70 2.05
N VAL A 298 21.58 -23.15 2.35
CA VAL A 298 21.31 -23.90 3.59
C VAL A 298 22.16 -25.18 3.65
N VAL A 299 22.19 -25.96 2.56
CA VAL A 299 23.00 -27.18 2.48
C VAL A 299 24.50 -26.87 2.58
N ARG A 300 24.95 -25.78 1.97
CA ARG A 300 26.35 -25.32 2.08
C ARG A 300 26.74 -24.95 3.51
N MET A 301 25.82 -24.34 4.27
CA MET A 301 26.07 -23.91 5.65
C MET A 301 25.91 -25.03 6.68
N LEU A 302 24.98 -25.96 6.49
CA LEU A 302 24.67 -27.02 7.45
C LEU A 302 25.26 -28.38 7.10
N GLY A 303 25.69 -28.58 5.85
CA GLY A 303 26.18 -29.85 5.33
C GLY A 303 25.09 -30.68 4.66
N GLU A 304 25.50 -31.77 4.00
CA GLU A 304 24.61 -32.66 3.24
C GLU A 304 23.57 -33.39 4.11
N GLU A 305 23.90 -33.63 5.38
CA GLU A 305 23.04 -34.29 6.38
C GLU A 305 21.69 -33.57 6.58
N ILE A 306 21.58 -32.26 6.29
CA ILE A 306 20.30 -31.54 6.40
C ILE A 306 19.25 -32.06 5.41
N ARG A 307 19.66 -32.73 4.33
CA ARG A 307 18.74 -33.31 3.34
C ARG A 307 17.92 -34.47 3.91
N ASP A 308 18.38 -35.11 4.99
CA ASP A 308 17.64 -36.13 5.73
C ASP A 308 16.48 -35.53 6.56
N HIS A 309 16.43 -34.19 6.66
CA HIS A 309 15.42 -33.42 7.38
C HIS A 309 14.70 -32.43 6.43
N PRO A 310 13.86 -32.92 5.48
CA PRO A 310 13.33 -32.11 4.39
C PRO A 310 12.43 -30.95 4.85
N GLU A 311 11.66 -31.14 5.93
CA GLU A 311 10.81 -30.07 6.48
C GLU A 311 11.64 -28.93 7.09
N VAL A 312 12.71 -29.27 7.82
CA VAL A 312 13.63 -28.28 8.41
C VAL A 312 14.39 -27.54 7.31
N LEU A 313 14.86 -28.27 6.28
CA LEU A 313 15.50 -27.69 5.10
C LEU A 313 14.57 -26.71 4.38
N ALA A 314 13.30 -27.07 4.19
CA ALA A 314 12.32 -26.20 3.53
C ALA A 314 12.11 -24.89 4.31
N HIS A 315 11.91 -24.97 5.63
CA HIS A 315 11.72 -23.78 6.46
C HIS A 315 12.97 -22.89 6.52
N LEU A 316 14.17 -23.46 6.57
CA LEU A 316 15.42 -22.68 6.52
C LEU A 316 15.63 -22.03 5.15
N ALA A 317 15.33 -22.75 4.06
CA ALA A 317 15.40 -22.21 2.70
C ALA A 317 14.40 -21.06 2.49
N ASP A 318 13.19 -21.15 3.05
CA ASP A 318 12.22 -20.06 3.02
C ASP A 318 12.71 -18.81 3.78
N ILE A 319 13.47 -18.99 4.87
CA ILE A 319 14.09 -17.88 5.62
C ILE A 319 15.16 -17.19 4.76
N GLU A 320 16.04 -17.95 4.10
CA GLU A 320 17.05 -17.39 3.18
C GLU A 320 16.41 -16.69 1.98
N LEU A 321 15.40 -17.30 1.36
CA LEU A 321 14.67 -16.70 0.26
C LEU A 321 14.03 -15.36 0.66
N ALA A 322 13.50 -15.29 1.88
CA ALA A 322 12.91 -14.08 2.40
C ALA A 322 13.94 -12.96 2.62
N LEU A 323 15.17 -13.30 3.02
CA LEU A 323 16.28 -12.35 3.11
C LEU A 323 16.74 -11.85 1.75
N LEU A 324 16.78 -12.72 0.73
CA LEU A 324 17.12 -12.33 -0.65
C LEU A 324 16.09 -11.35 -1.24
N LYS A 325 14.81 -11.50 -0.89
CA LYS A 325 13.71 -10.68 -1.40
C LYS A 325 13.49 -9.37 -0.63
N ASP A 326 13.83 -9.34 0.66
CA ASP A 326 13.76 -8.18 1.57
C ASP A 326 12.46 -7.35 1.50
N THR A 327 11.31 -8.01 1.39
CA THR A 327 10.01 -7.33 1.47
C THR A 327 9.39 -7.51 2.87
N ALA A 328 8.54 -6.57 3.29
CA ALA A 328 7.83 -6.67 4.58
C ALA A 328 7.09 -8.01 4.75
N ARG A 329 6.40 -8.46 3.70
CA ARG A 329 5.68 -9.74 3.68
C ARG A 329 6.63 -10.94 3.82
N GLU A 330 7.79 -10.89 3.17
CA GLU A 330 8.75 -12.00 3.25
C GLU A 330 9.44 -12.05 4.63
N ARG A 331 9.72 -10.90 5.24
CA ARG A 331 10.24 -10.84 6.62
C ARG A 331 9.25 -11.43 7.63
N GLU A 332 7.95 -11.20 7.44
CA GLU A 332 6.90 -11.86 8.22
C GLU A 332 6.89 -13.39 7.99
N ASN A 333 7.02 -13.84 6.75
CA ASN A 333 7.09 -15.27 6.42
C ASN A 333 8.30 -15.93 7.10
N ALA A 334 9.46 -15.28 7.08
CA ALA A 334 10.68 -15.79 7.70
C ALA A 334 10.53 -15.94 9.23
N ALA A 335 9.94 -14.95 9.92
CA ALA A 335 9.66 -15.06 11.35
C ALA A 335 8.73 -16.24 11.69
N ARG A 336 7.75 -16.55 10.81
CA ARG A 336 6.90 -17.74 10.97
C ARG A 336 7.69 -19.03 10.74
N ASN A 337 8.50 -19.10 9.69
CA ASN A 337 9.28 -20.30 9.35
C ASN A 337 10.36 -20.62 10.39
N ALA A 338 10.97 -19.62 11.02
CA ALA A 338 11.95 -19.87 12.06
C ALA A 338 11.39 -20.56 13.31
N ILE A 339 10.15 -20.24 13.69
CA ILE A 339 9.45 -20.98 14.75
C ILE A 339 9.11 -22.40 14.30
N ARG A 340 8.72 -22.58 13.03
CA ARG A 340 8.43 -23.91 12.47
C ARG A 340 9.64 -24.83 12.47
N VAL A 341 10.86 -24.32 12.32
CA VAL A 341 12.08 -25.11 12.50
C VAL A 341 12.09 -25.81 13.87
N PHE A 342 11.75 -25.11 14.94
CA PHE A 342 11.63 -25.72 16.27
C PHE A 342 10.45 -26.68 16.38
N GLU A 343 9.30 -26.34 15.80
CA GLU A 343 8.12 -27.20 15.79
C GLU A 343 8.34 -28.51 15.02
N CYS A 344 9.25 -28.55 14.03
CA CYS A 344 9.67 -29.78 13.34
C CYS A 344 10.69 -30.58 14.15
N ILE A 345 11.66 -29.93 14.81
CA ILE A 345 12.76 -30.62 15.49
C ILE A 345 12.34 -31.17 16.86
N LEU A 346 11.64 -30.38 17.67
CA LEU A 346 11.42 -30.69 19.08
C LEU A 346 10.53 -31.91 19.34
N PRO A 347 9.45 -32.18 18.57
CA PRO A 347 8.65 -33.39 18.78
C PRO A 347 9.48 -34.67 18.65
N GLY A 348 10.25 -34.82 17.58
CA GLY A 348 11.13 -35.97 17.39
C GLY A 348 12.22 -36.09 18.45
N LEU A 349 12.71 -34.95 18.95
CA LEU A 349 13.66 -34.93 20.06
C LEU A 349 13.01 -35.38 21.38
N ASN A 350 11.79 -34.93 21.66
CA ASN A 350 11.02 -35.30 22.85
C ASN A 350 10.58 -36.78 22.83
N ASP A 351 10.34 -37.35 21.64
CA ASP A 351 10.09 -38.79 21.49
C ASP A 351 11.35 -39.62 21.77
N ARG A 352 12.52 -39.14 21.30
CA ARG A 352 13.82 -39.76 21.57
C ARG A 352 14.24 -39.64 23.04
N PHE A 353 13.89 -38.53 23.68
CA PHE A 353 14.21 -38.23 25.07
C PHE A 353 12.95 -37.84 25.87
N PRO A 354 12.14 -38.83 26.28
CA PRO A 354 10.89 -38.57 26.97
C PRO A 354 11.14 -37.96 28.36
N ALA A 355 10.56 -36.79 28.59
CA ALA A 355 10.67 -36.07 29.85
C ALA A 355 9.80 -36.69 30.95
N ARG A 356 10.34 -36.85 32.16
CA ARG A 356 9.54 -37.20 33.34
C ARG A 356 9.12 -35.94 34.09
N LEU A 357 7.87 -35.54 33.87
CA LEU A 357 7.30 -34.38 34.54
C LEU A 357 7.14 -34.61 36.05
N PRO A 358 7.52 -33.65 36.92
CA PRO A 358 7.31 -33.79 38.35
C PRO A 358 5.83 -34.02 38.69
N PRO A 359 5.48 -35.04 39.51
CA PRO A 359 4.09 -35.41 39.79
C PRO A 359 3.35 -34.41 40.69
N SER A 360 3.98 -33.31 41.12
CA SER A 360 3.37 -32.34 42.03
C SER A 360 2.19 -31.59 41.41
N ARG A 361 1.07 -31.57 42.15
CA ARG A 361 -0.13 -30.76 41.87
C ARG A 361 -0.13 -29.42 42.60
N GLU A 362 0.88 -29.15 43.43
CA GLU A 362 0.98 -27.90 44.18
C GLU A 362 1.26 -26.72 43.24
N PRO A 363 0.51 -25.60 43.36
CA PRO A 363 0.72 -24.41 42.55
C PRO A 363 2.17 -23.89 42.68
N GLY A 364 2.82 -23.65 41.53
CA GLY A 364 4.16 -23.06 41.47
C GLY A 364 5.33 -24.02 41.69
N VAL A 365 5.11 -25.27 42.13
CA VAL A 365 6.22 -26.23 42.34
C VAL A 365 6.88 -26.64 41.02
N ARG A 366 6.07 -26.99 39.99
CA ARG A 366 6.58 -27.32 38.65
C ARG A 366 7.31 -26.16 38.00
N GLU A 367 6.79 -24.94 38.17
CA GLU A 367 7.42 -23.72 37.66
C GLU A 367 8.79 -23.49 38.31
N ARG A 368 8.88 -23.55 39.64
CA ARG A 368 10.16 -23.39 40.35
C ARG A 368 11.15 -24.47 39.96
N ALA A 369 10.70 -25.72 39.87
CA ALA A 369 11.55 -26.84 39.43
C ALA A 369 12.06 -26.63 38.00
N PHE A 370 11.20 -26.18 37.08
CA PHE A 370 11.59 -25.83 35.71
C PHE A 370 12.67 -24.75 35.67
N VAL A 371 12.46 -23.65 36.39
CA VAL A 371 13.42 -22.53 36.46
C VAL A 371 14.76 -23.00 36.99
N LEU A 372 14.77 -23.78 38.07
CA LEU A 372 16.01 -24.33 38.63
C LEU A 372 16.71 -25.29 37.67
N THR A 373 15.97 -26.14 36.95
CA THR A 373 16.54 -27.02 35.93
C THR A 373 17.15 -26.23 34.78
N ALA A 374 16.43 -25.25 34.24
CA ALA A 374 16.93 -24.38 33.17
C ALA A 374 18.22 -23.64 33.59
N GLN A 375 18.25 -23.09 34.81
CA GLN A 375 19.44 -22.42 35.36
C GLN A 375 20.62 -23.39 35.54
N ARG A 376 20.38 -24.62 36.01
CA ARG A 376 21.43 -25.67 36.10
C ARG A 376 22.00 -26.07 34.75
N LEU A 377 21.18 -26.01 33.70
CA LEU A 377 21.62 -26.24 32.32
C LEU A 377 22.41 -25.06 31.74
N GLY A 378 22.35 -23.89 32.38
CA GLY A 378 23.11 -22.69 32.00
C GLY A 378 22.25 -21.55 31.44
N ALA A 379 20.91 -21.61 31.54
CA ALA A 379 20.06 -20.53 31.07
C ALA A 379 20.15 -19.30 31.99
N THR A 380 20.30 -18.10 31.40
CA THR A 380 20.38 -16.83 32.14
C THR A 380 19.06 -16.50 32.81
N SER A 381 17.95 -16.65 32.09
CA SER A 381 16.61 -16.43 32.65
C SER A 381 15.55 -17.29 31.95
N VAL A 382 14.36 -17.32 32.55
CA VAL A 382 13.18 -18.00 32.01
C VAL A 382 12.05 -16.98 31.85
N PRO A 383 11.54 -16.76 30.63
CA PRO A 383 10.45 -15.81 30.37
C PRO A 383 9.17 -16.12 31.16
N PRO A 384 8.43 -15.10 31.65
CA PRO A 384 7.20 -15.29 32.42
C PRO A 384 6.12 -16.08 31.67
N GLU A 385 6.01 -15.89 30.35
CA GLU A 385 5.02 -16.63 29.54
C GLU A 385 5.32 -18.13 29.50
N MET A 386 6.59 -18.53 29.37
CA MET A 386 6.96 -19.95 29.44
C MET A 386 6.62 -20.60 30.79
N ARG A 387 6.78 -19.84 31.89
CA ARG A 387 6.45 -20.32 33.24
C ARG A 387 4.98 -20.70 33.38
N ARG A 388 4.07 -20.00 32.69
CA ARG A 388 2.62 -20.30 32.70
C ARG A 388 2.31 -21.68 32.12
N TYR A 389 3.07 -22.13 31.13
CA TYR A 389 2.87 -23.44 30.48
C TYR A 389 3.42 -24.62 31.31
N CYS A 390 4.19 -24.37 32.38
CA CYS A 390 4.74 -25.43 33.23
C CYS A 390 3.67 -26.19 34.04
N LYS A 391 2.48 -25.59 34.26
CA LYS A 391 1.39 -26.22 35.02
C LYS A 391 0.82 -27.43 34.28
N ALA A 392 0.58 -27.27 32.98
CA ALA A 392 0.10 -28.29 32.07
C ALA A 392 0.77 -28.09 30.70
N PRO A 393 1.90 -28.77 30.44
CA PRO A 393 2.56 -28.70 29.14
C PRO A 393 1.61 -29.29 28.09
N ALA A 394 0.96 -28.42 27.32
CA ALA A 394 0.07 -28.81 26.23
C ALA A 394 0.87 -29.13 24.96
N ASN A 395 0.20 -29.63 23.93
CA ASN A 395 0.80 -29.79 22.61
C ASN A 395 1.12 -28.42 22.00
N GLY A 396 2.31 -28.29 21.40
CA GLY A 396 2.81 -27.06 20.79
C GLY A 396 4.16 -26.61 21.35
N LEU A 397 4.77 -25.62 20.69
CA LEU A 397 6.17 -25.20 20.91
C LEU A 397 6.53 -24.99 22.38
N ALA A 398 5.72 -24.24 23.14
CA ALA A 398 6.00 -23.96 24.54
C ALA A 398 6.05 -25.24 25.39
N GLY A 399 5.14 -26.18 25.14
CA GLY A 399 5.14 -27.48 25.81
C GLY A 399 6.32 -28.34 25.40
N ASP A 400 6.72 -28.30 24.13
CA ASP A 400 7.82 -29.10 23.61
C ASP A 400 9.20 -28.60 24.08
N ILE A 401 9.39 -27.29 24.18
CA ILE A 401 10.58 -26.69 24.83
C ILE A 401 10.64 -27.14 26.29
N ILE A 402 9.49 -27.08 26.96
CA ILE A 402 9.37 -27.41 28.37
C ILE A 402 9.76 -28.88 28.63
N LYS A 403 9.26 -29.81 27.81
CA LYS A 403 9.67 -31.23 27.84
C LYS A 403 11.17 -31.38 27.58
N ALA A 404 11.69 -30.72 26.54
CA ALA A 404 13.11 -30.82 26.18
C ALA A 404 14.05 -30.36 27.30
N VAL A 405 13.71 -29.27 28.02
CA VAL A 405 14.48 -28.79 29.18
C VAL A 405 14.44 -29.79 30.34
N TRP A 406 13.29 -30.40 30.61
CA TRP A 406 13.21 -31.43 31.65
C TRP A 406 14.00 -32.69 31.28
N ALA A 407 13.84 -33.18 30.05
CA ALA A 407 14.60 -34.32 29.55
C ALA A 407 16.12 -34.04 29.60
N ALA A 408 16.55 -32.82 29.27
CA ALA A 408 17.94 -32.40 29.37
C ALA A 408 18.46 -32.33 30.82
N GLY A 409 17.60 -31.99 31.79
CA GLY A 409 17.95 -32.01 33.21
C GLY A 409 18.20 -33.42 33.75
N GLU A 410 17.58 -34.44 33.13
CA GLU A 410 17.71 -35.85 33.51
C GLU A 410 18.78 -36.58 32.70
N ASN A 411 19.06 -36.13 31.48
CA ASN A 411 20.00 -36.78 30.57
C ASN A 411 21.09 -35.80 30.08
N PRO A 412 22.35 -35.96 30.56
CA PRO A 412 23.47 -35.14 30.13
C PRO A 412 23.81 -35.23 28.63
N GLN A 413 23.39 -36.30 27.95
CA GLN A 413 23.61 -36.50 26.51
C GLN A 413 22.54 -35.80 25.65
N HIS A 414 21.54 -35.18 26.26
CA HIS A 414 20.48 -34.51 25.53
C HIS A 414 21.03 -33.27 24.78
N PRO A 415 20.75 -33.08 23.48
CA PRO A 415 21.27 -31.96 22.69
C PRO A 415 21.00 -30.56 23.27
N PHE A 416 19.85 -30.36 23.92
CA PHE A 416 19.55 -29.11 24.65
C PHE A 416 20.59 -28.73 25.72
N VAL A 417 21.29 -29.68 26.35
CA VAL A 417 22.30 -29.39 27.37
C VAL A 417 23.41 -28.53 26.74
N THR A 418 23.93 -28.97 25.60
CA THR A 418 24.98 -28.25 24.88
C THR A 418 24.45 -26.95 24.27
N PHE A 419 23.21 -26.96 23.78
CA PHE A 419 22.62 -25.78 23.14
C PHE A 419 22.40 -24.63 24.14
N ILE A 420 21.81 -24.90 25.31
CA ILE A 420 21.62 -23.88 26.36
C ILE A 420 22.97 -23.35 26.86
N ARG A 421 23.99 -24.21 27.00
CA ARG A 421 25.33 -23.77 27.43
C ARG A 421 26.00 -22.84 26.41
N ARG A 422 25.85 -23.12 25.12
CA ARG A 422 26.38 -22.25 24.05
C ARG A 422 25.60 -20.95 23.93
N ARG A 423 24.29 -20.99 24.21
CA ARG A 423 23.40 -19.85 24.14
C ARG A 423 22.59 -19.69 25.44
N PRO A 424 23.16 -19.07 26.49
CA PRO A 424 22.49 -18.90 27.77
C PRO A 424 21.15 -18.14 27.68
N THR A 425 20.97 -17.29 26.67
CA THR A 425 19.73 -16.54 26.38
C THR A 425 18.69 -17.32 25.58
N LEU A 426 18.91 -18.61 25.28
CA LEU A 426 18.06 -19.41 24.38
C LEU A 426 16.56 -19.30 24.68
N LEU A 427 16.17 -19.37 25.95
CA LEU A 427 14.76 -19.32 26.34
C LEU A 427 14.14 -17.94 26.09
N GLU A 428 14.91 -16.87 26.29
CA GLU A 428 14.49 -15.49 25.98
C GLU A 428 14.37 -15.29 24.46
N ASP A 429 15.34 -15.80 23.71
CA ASP A 429 15.38 -15.70 22.25
C ASP A 429 14.20 -16.43 21.59
N LEU A 430 13.81 -17.59 22.15
CA LEU A 430 12.62 -18.34 21.72
C LEU A 430 11.32 -17.60 22.03
N ASP A 431 11.19 -16.98 23.21
CA ASP A 431 9.99 -16.19 23.53
C ASP A 431 9.93 -14.91 22.69
N ARG A 432 11.06 -14.25 22.44
CA ARG A 432 11.14 -13.10 21.51
C ARG A 432 10.71 -13.50 20.10
N SER A 433 11.19 -14.63 19.59
CA SER A 433 10.79 -15.16 18.28
C SER A 433 9.28 -15.46 18.21
N ARG A 434 8.69 -15.97 19.30
CA ARG A 434 7.24 -16.19 19.41
C ARG A 434 6.45 -14.89 19.37
N ILE A 435 6.92 -13.84 20.05
CA ILE A 435 6.30 -12.51 20.04
C ILE A 435 6.34 -11.94 18.62
N LEU A 436 7.49 -12.01 17.95
CA LEU A 436 7.66 -11.52 16.57
C LEU A 436 6.73 -12.25 15.59
N ARG A 437 6.60 -13.58 15.72
CA ARG A 437 5.61 -14.36 14.95
C ARG A 437 4.18 -13.89 15.18
N ASN A 438 3.78 -13.66 16.44
CA ASN A 438 2.42 -13.24 16.77
C ASN A 438 2.11 -11.83 16.22
N ASN A 439 3.07 -10.92 16.30
CA ASN A 439 2.97 -9.58 15.71
C ASN A 439 2.86 -9.65 14.17
N ALA A 440 3.64 -10.52 13.53
CA ALA A 440 3.58 -10.80 12.09
C ALA A 440 2.28 -11.51 11.62
N THR A 441 1.43 -11.94 12.56
CA THR A 441 0.15 -12.61 12.25
C THR A 441 -1.05 -11.72 12.55
N HIS A 442 -0.94 -10.78 13.51
CA HIS A 442 -2.09 -10.03 14.05
C HIS A 442 -1.86 -8.52 14.26
N GLY A 443 -0.68 -7.97 13.96
CA GLY A 443 -0.30 -6.58 14.28
C GLY A 443 -0.48 -5.57 13.12
N PRO A 444 -0.75 -4.27 13.42
CA PRO A 444 -0.88 -3.20 12.41
C PRO A 444 0.46 -2.68 11.85
N THR A 445 1.58 -3.01 12.49
CA THR A 445 2.96 -2.75 12.04
C THR A 445 3.69 -4.10 12.01
N GLY A 446 3.56 -4.82 10.89
CA GLY A 446 3.64 -6.30 10.86
C GLY A 446 5.01 -6.95 10.63
N ALA A 447 6.01 -6.26 10.07
CA ALA A 447 7.27 -6.92 9.67
C ALA A 447 8.41 -6.73 10.70
N PRO A 448 9.16 -7.79 11.04
CA PRO A 448 10.36 -7.68 11.88
C PRO A 448 11.39 -6.73 11.27
N ALA A 449 12.09 -5.97 12.13
CA ALA A 449 13.23 -5.18 11.68
C ALA A 449 14.37 -6.10 11.16
N PRO A 450 15.26 -5.62 10.26
CA PRO A 450 16.28 -6.47 9.65
C PRO A 450 17.23 -7.14 10.66
N ASP A 451 17.57 -6.44 11.74
CA ASP A 451 18.38 -6.95 12.85
C ASP A 451 17.66 -8.05 13.65
N GLU A 452 16.35 -7.91 13.85
CA GLU A 452 15.54 -8.93 14.51
C GLU A 452 15.42 -10.19 13.65
N LEU A 453 15.32 -10.03 12.33
CA LEU A 453 15.26 -11.13 11.40
C LEU A 453 16.58 -11.91 11.35
N GLU A 454 17.72 -11.22 11.32
CA GLU A 454 19.03 -11.88 11.35
C GLU A 454 19.24 -12.67 12.65
N HIS A 455 18.78 -12.12 13.77
CA HIS A 455 18.81 -12.81 15.06
C HIS A 455 17.98 -14.11 15.06
N ILE A 456 16.76 -14.04 14.52
CA ILE A 456 15.87 -15.21 14.40
C ILE A 456 16.46 -16.26 13.45
N ARG A 457 17.03 -15.82 12.32
CA ARG A 457 17.73 -16.70 11.39
C ARG A 457 18.87 -17.44 12.07
N THR A 458 19.75 -16.70 12.75
CA THR A 458 20.90 -17.26 13.47
C THR A 458 20.44 -18.33 14.46
N LEU A 459 19.39 -18.03 15.23
CA LEU A 459 18.79 -18.95 16.18
C LEU A 459 18.28 -20.24 15.52
N ALA A 460 17.60 -20.14 14.36
CA ALA A 460 17.09 -21.29 13.63
C ALA A 460 18.22 -22.19 13.07
N TYR A 461 19.30 -21.59 12.56
CA TYR A 461 20.48 -22.31 12.09
C TYR A 461 21.23 -23.03 13.22
N GLU A 462 21.42 -22.35 14.35
CA GLU A 462 22.04 -22.96 15.53
C GLU A 462 21.21 -24.13 16.05
N ALA A 463 19.88 -23.99 16.06
CA ALA A 463 18.98 -25.06 16.46
C ALA A 463 19.08 -26.26 15.53
N ALA A 464 19.01 -26.06 14.21
CA ALA A 464 19.18 -27.14 13.24
C ALA A 464 20.53 -27.84 13.40
N ARG A 465 21.62 -27.07 13.49
CA ARG A 465 22.98 -27.62 13.65
C ARG A 465 23.12 -28.43 14.94
N HIS A 466 22.68 -27.89 16.07
CA HIS A 466 22.91 -28.51 17.38
C HIS A 466 21.92 -29.61 17.75
N LEU A 467 20.64 -29.43 17.44
CA LEU A 467 19.60 -30.35 17.88
C LEU A 467 19.48 -31.57 16.96
N LEU A 468 19.78 -31.42 15.66
CA LEU A 468 19.86 -32.54 14.74
C LEU A 468 21.23 -33.23 14.76
N GLY A 469 22.24 -32.59 15.38
CA GLY A 469 23.59 -33.16 15.51
C GLY A 469 24.37 -33.14 14.19
N LEU A 470 24.18 -32.09 13.37
CA LEU A 470 24.83 -31.97 12.06
C LEU A 470 26.32 -31.68 12.22
N SER A 471 27.15 -32.38 11.46
CA SER A 471 28.62 -32.38 11.54
C SER A 471 29.28 -31.08 11.07
N GLY A 472 28.51 -30.15 10.49
CA GLY A 472 28.90 -28.77 10.17
C GLY A 472 29.53 -28.55 8.79
N GLY A 473 28.86 -27.75 7.97
CA GLY A 473 29.48 -26.93 6.91
C GLY A 473 30.01 -25.61 7.49
N ARG A 474 30.95 -24.95 6.79
CA ARG A 474 31.77 -23.80 7.25
C ARG A 474 31.04 -22.83 8.20
N SER A 475 31.65 -22.58 9.36
CA SER A 475 31.28 -21.52 10.31
C SER A 475 31.22 -20.17 9.61
N THR A 476 30.09 -19.47 9.71
CA THR A 476 30.00 -18.02 9.45
C THR A 476 30.52 -17.28 10.69
N ASP A 477 31.81 -17.41 10.97
CA ASP A 477 32.49 -16.44 11.82
C ASP A 477 32.77 -15.23 10.93
N SER A 478 31.91 -14.22 11.05
CA SER A 478 32.27 -12.86 10.64
C SER A 478 33.43 -12.39 11.52
N GLU A 479 34.66 -12.66 11.08
CA GLU A 479 35.84 -11.93 11.50
C GLU A 479 35.60 -10.45 11.14
N LYS A 480 35.21 -9.67 12.15
CA LYS A 480 35.52 -8.25 12.18
C LYS A 480 37.05 -8.13 12.20
N VAL A 481 37.62 -7.93 11.03
CA VAL A 481 39.00 -7.46 10.88
C VAL A 481 39.02 -5.99 11.32
N ASN A 482 39.97 -5.68 12.20
CA ASN A 482 40.33 -4.36 12.70
C ASN A 482 40.52 -3.31 11.61
#